data_AF-A0AA39UJA7-F1
#
_entry.id   AF-A0AA39UJA7-F1
#
_cell.length_a   1.000
_cell.length_b   1.000
_cell.length_c   1.000
_cell.angle_alpha   90.00
_cell.angle_beta   90.00
_cell.angle_gamma   90.00
#
_symmetry.space_group_name_H-M   'P 1'
#
loop_
_entity.id
_entity.type
_entity.pdbx_description
1 polymer ?
#
loop_
_entity_poly.entity_id
_entity_poly.type
_entity_poly.pdbx_seq_one_letter_code
_entity_poly.pdbx_strand_id
1 'polypeptide(L)'
;MTHPSDDTINAHSAGACVMGCFQCLCSTLLLTCATPAFGETAKALVYTATAGFRHDSIPTAVQALRARGSALNLDFQNTEDKGVFTDQGLEGYDIVIFLSTTGEVLDDTGKTAFQKYLNNGGNFVGIHSASDTLNTTAFYGNELGAYFDYHPELQNATIVVLDASHPSTENLPTDWPVRDEMYNFKSDPRSVGAIVILTVDESSYTDDGTRRFNQGEPHPIAWYQEHGAGVVSGGTAGRSFYTSLGHLNESWEDELFMNHIMGGIQWTLQANTTRAFNSSALVGNGGASSSASASVSQSPSSTSSISGTASASSSAVVRFAETSSITFTAVLGVIISIVVIWPATL
;
A
#
# COMPACT_ATOMS: atom_id res chain seq x y z
N MET A 1 -16.51 78.22 -55.98
CA MET A 1 -15.63 79.41 -56.02
C MET A 1 -14.19 78.91 -55.99
N THR A 2 -13.27 79.61 -56.66
CA THR A 2 -11.80 79.64 -56.40
C THR A 2 -11.05 78.33 -56.02
N HIS A 3 -10.30 77.78 -56.99
CA HIS A 3 -8.97 77.15 -56.79
C HIS A 3 -7.90 78.23 -56.48
N PRO A 4 -6.60 77.91 -56.18
CA PRO A 4 -5.89 76.61 -56.12
C PRO A 4 -5.53 76.25 -54.63
N SER A 5 -4.34 75.85 -54.12
CA SER A 5 -2.95 75.64 -54.60
C SER A 5 -2.08 74.84 -53.60
N ASP A 6 -0.89 74.27 -53.88
CA ASP A 6 -0.29 73.68 -55.11
C ASP A 6 0.98 72.82 -54.74
N ASP A 7 1.25 71.77 -55.53
CA ASP A 7 2.55 71.17 -55.96
C ASP A 7 3.75 70.70 -55.07
N THR A 8 4.04 69.38 -55.19
CA THR A 8 5.37 68.73 -55.48
C THR A 8 6.48 68.62 -54.37
N ILE A 9 7.62 67.88 -54.46
CA ILE A 9 8.38 67.14 -55.52
C ILE A 9 8.82 65.70 -55.04
N ASN A 10 9.12 64.83 -56.01
CA ASN A 10 9.67 63.45 -55.92
C ASN A 10 10.99 63.24 -55.15
N ALA A 11 11.28 61.97 -54.79
CA ALA A 11 12.63 61.39 -54.87
C ALA A 11 12.58 59.86 -55.16
N HIS A 12 13.56 59.33 -55.91
CA HIS A 12 13.67 57.90 -56.24
C HIS A 12 14.61 57.14 -55.29
N SER A 13 14.40 55.84 -55.11
CA SER A 13 15.46 54.83 -55.33
C SER A 13 14.83 53.45 -55.56
N ALA A 14 15.58 52.53 -56.17
CA ALA A 14 15.17 51.15 -56.42
C ALA A 14 16.01 50.18 -55.58
N GLY A 15 15.41 49.07 -55.15
CA GLY A 15 16.08 48.04 -54.36
C GLY A 15 15.38 46.69 -54.47
N ALA A 16 15.72 45.91 -55.49
CA ALA A 16 15.33 44.51 -55.56
C ALA A 16 16.19 43.69 -54.59
N CYS A 17 15.57 43.00 -53.63
CA CYS A 17 16.29 42.10 -52.73
C CYS A 17 15.64 40.71 -52.67
N VAL A 18 16.52 39.72 -52.70
CA VAL A 18 16.26 38.29 -52.92
C VAL A 18 15.40 37.67 -51.83
N MET A 19 14.34 37.00 -52.27
CA MET A 19 13.81 35.71 -51.78
C MET A 19 14.40 35.18 -50.44
N GLY A 20 13.68 35.37 -49.34
CA GLY A 20 14.02 34.82 -48.02
C GLY A 20 12.79 34.22 -47.33
N CYS A 21 12.46 32.96 -47.63
CA CYS A 21 11.34 32.26 -47.00
C CYS A 21 11.72 31.82 -45.58
N PHE A 22 11.49 32.69 -44.59
CA PHE A 22 11.65 32.35 -43.17
C PHE A 22 10.53 31.40 -42.73
N GLN A 23 10.71 30.11 -43.01
CA GLN A 23 9.93 29.06 -42.35
C GLN A 23 10.27 29.08 -40.86
N CYS A 24 9.34 29.60 -40.07
CA CYS A 24 9.43 29.56 -38.62
C CYS A 24 9.36 28.10 -38.16
N LEU A 25 10.51 27.48 -37.89
CA LEU A 25 10.57 26.18 -37.22
C LEU A 25 10.10 26.37 -35.78
N CYS A 26 8.78 26.31 -35.59
CA CYS A 26 8.17 26.13 -34.29
C CYS A 26 8.50 24.71 -33.83
N SER A 27 9.68 24.54 -33.24
CA SER A 27 10.13 23.28 -32.64
C SER A 27 9.25 22.97 -31.45
N THR A 28 8.12 22.30 -31.71
CA THR A 28 7.28 21.69 -30.69
C THR A 28 8.14 20.68 -29.94
N LEU A 29 8.68 21.10 -28.80
CA LEU A 29 9.30 20.21 -27.83
C LEU A 29 8.21 19.30 -27.31
N LEU A 30 8.04 18.15 -27.97
CA LEU A 30 7.17 17.08 -27.53
C LEU A 30 7.73 16.56 -26.21
N LEU A 31 7.22 17.14 -25.12
CA LEU A 31 7.46 16.69 -23.76
C LEU A 31 6.75 15.35 -23.64
N THR A 32 7.45 14.30 -24.09
CA THR A 32 7.02 12.92 -23.96
C THR A 32 6.95 12.64 -22.48
N CYS A 33 5.73 12.68 -21.94
CA CYS A 33 5.44 12.12 -20.63
C CYS A 33 5.79 10.64 -20.74
N ALA A 34 6.99 10.29 -20.26
CA ALA A 34 7.48 8.93 -20.28
C ALA A 34 6.62 8.15 -19.29
N THR A 35 5.54 7.53 -19.78
CA THR A 35 4.82 6.48 -19.06
C THR A 35 5.89 5.52 -18.54
N PRO A 36 6.03 5.32 -17.22
CA PRO A 36 7.01 4.38 -16.71
C PRO A 36 6.72 3.04 -17.40
N ALA A 37 7.75 2.42 -17.97
CA ALA A 37 7.59 1.10 -18.56
C ALA A 37 7.08 0.18 -17.45
N PHE A 38 5.84 -0.29 -17.58
CA PHE A 38 5.20 -1.11 -16.56
C PHE A 38 6.13 -2.28 -16.24
N GLY A 39 6.48 -2.42 -14.96
CA GLY A 39 7.20 -3.57 -14.46
C GLY A 39 6.40 -4.86 -14.69
N GLU A 40 6.97 -6.00 -14.31
CA GLU A 40 6.18 -7.22 -14.22
C GLU A 40 4.93 -6.98 -13.36
N THR A 41 3.81 -7.58 -13.76
CA THR A 41 2.54 -7.53 -13.04
C THR A 41 2.75 -7.80 -11.56
N ALA A 42 2.40 -6.81 -10.73
CA ALA A 42 2.53 -6.88 -9.28
C ALA A 42 1.62 -8.00 -8.75
N LYS A 43 1.92 -8.56 -7.57
CA LYS A 43 1.13 -9.65 -6.99
C LYS A 43 0.50 -9.27 -5.66
N ALA A 44 -0.81 -9.49 -5.55
CA ALA A 44 -1.58 -9.35 -4.33
C ALA A 44 -1.96 -10.72 -3.75
N LEU A 45 -1.58 -10.97 -2.49
CA LEU A 45 -2.10 -12.10 -1.72
C LEU A 45 -3.42 -11.69 -1.07
N VAL A 46 -4.54 -12.28 -1.49
CA VAL A 46 -5.87 -11.98 -0.92
C VAL A 46 -6.27 -13.07 0.06
N TYR A 47 -5.97 -12.87 1.35
CA TYR A 47 -6.25 -13.82 2.41
C TYR A 47 -7.68 -13.64 2.94
N THR A 48 -8.48 -14.71 2.92
CA THR A 48 -9.91 -14.71 3.32
C THR A 48 -10.26 -15.75 4.39
N ALA A 49 -9.25 -16.27 5.11
CA ALA A 49 -9.47 -17.23 6.18
C ALA A 49 -10.26 -16.62 7.35
N THR A 50 -11.17 -17.41 7.94
CA THR A 50 -12.06 -16.98 9.02
C THR A 50 -12.10 -18.03 10.13
N ALA A 51 -11.69 -17.64 11.33
CA ALA A 51 -11.81 -18.41 12.57
C ALA A 51 -12.93 -17.89 13.50
N GLY A 52 -13.56 -16.76 13.15
CA GLY A 52 -14.76 -16.20 13.79
C GLY A 52 -15.97 -16.24 12.85
N PHE A 53 -16.72 -15.14 12.76
CA PHE A 53 -17.80 -14.99 11.78
C PHE A 53 -17.27 -15.01 10.33
N ARG A 54 -18.10 -15.40 9.36
CA ARG A 54 -17.72 -15.44 7.94
C ARG A 54 -18.76 -14.73 7.09
N HIS A 55 -18.29 -13.72 6.36
CA HIS A 55 -19.11 -12.85 5.52
C HIS A 55 -19.43 -13.53 4.20
N ASP A 56 -20.72 -13.54 3.82
CA ASP A 56 -21.20 -14.11 2.55
C ASP A 56 -20.67 -13.34 1.32
N SER A 57 -20.17 -12.11 1.51
CA SER A 57 -19.57 -11.28 0.45
C SER A 57 -18.18 -11.74 0.00
N ILE A 58 -17.47 -12.57 0.76
CA ILE A 58 -16.08 -12.99 0.48
C ILE A 58 -15.86 -13.50 -0.96
N PRO A 59 -16.69 -14.39 -1.53
CA PRO A 59 -16.51 -14.88 -2.90
C PRO A 59 -16.70 -13.77 -3.95
N THR A 60 -17.72 -12.93 -3.75
CA THR A 60 -18.08 -11.80 -4.62
C THR A 60 -16.97 -10.74 -4.60
N ALA A 61 -16.42 -10.45 -3.43
CA ALA A 61 -15.29 -9.54 -3.24
C ALA A 61 -14.03 -10.02 -3.98
N VAL A 62 -13.67 -11.31 -3.82
CA VAL A 62 -12.56 -11.94 -4.54
C VAL A 62 -12.76 -11.89 -6.06
N GLN A 63 -14.00 -12.06 -6.54
CA GLN A 63 -14.33 -11.94 -7.96
C GLN A 63 -14.23 -10.47 -8.45
N ALA A 64 -14.76 -9.51 -7.69
CA ALA A 64 -14.77 -8.09 -8.02
C ALA A 64 -13.36 -7.47 -8.08
N LEU A 65 -12.46 -7.90 -7.19
CA LEU A 65 -11.03 -7.58 -7.25
C LEU A 65 -10.36 -8.17 -8.50
N ARG A 66 -10.50 -9.49 -8.71
CA ARG A 66 -9.91 -10.19 -9.87
C ARG A 66 -10.38 -9.61 -11.21
N ALA A 67 -11.64 -9.19 -11.31
CA ALA A 67 -12.18 -8.54 -12.50
C ALA A 67 -11.56 -7.17 -12.80
N ARG A 68 -11.00 -6.47 -11.80
CA ARG A 68 -10.42 -5.12 -11.93
C ARG A 68 -8.89 -5.08 -11.83
N GLY A 69 -8.21 -6.19 -11.52
CA GLY A 69 -6.74 -6.25 -11.36
C GLY A 69 -5.93 -5.75 -12.57
N SER A 70 -6.44 -5.96 -13.79
CA SER A 70 -5.79 -5.44 -15.02
C SER A 70 -5.74 -3.91 -15.08
N ALA A 71 -6.59 -3.19 -14.36
CA ALA A 71 -6.56 -1.73 -14.30
C ALA A 71 -5.35 -1.19 -13.51
N LEU A 72 -4.78 -2.00 -12.59
CA LEU A 72 -3.61 -1.66 -11.78
C LEU A 72 -2.33 -2.41 -12.19
N ASN A 73 -2.37 -3.24 -13.25
CA ASN A 73 -1.33 -4.24 -13.54
C ASN A 73 -1.02 -5.14 -12.33
N LEU A 74 -2.07 -5.66 -11.69
CA LEU A 74 -2.03 -6.42 -10.43
C LEU A 74 -2.73 -7.78 -10.58
N ASP A 75 -2.06 -8.86 -10.18
CA ASP A 75 -2.60 -10.21 -10.10
C ASP A 75 -3.11 -10.51 -8.68
N PHE A 76 -4.40 -10.84 -8.55
CA PHE A 76 -5.07 -11.11 -7.27
C PHE A 76 -5.15 -12.61 -6.98
N GLN A 77 -4.22 -13.10 -6.16
CA GLN A 77 -4.10 -14.50 -5.76
C GLN A 77 -4.77 -14.72 -4.40
N ASN A 78 -6.03 -15.20 -4.41
CA ASN A 78 -6.77 -15.52 -3.20
C ASN A 78 -6.44 -16.92 -2.64
N THR A 79 -6.33 -17.01 -1.30
CA THR A 79 -6.18 -18.27 -0.56
C THR A 79 -6.78 -18.16 0.86
N GLU A 80 -7.03 -19.31 1.47
CA GLU A 80 -7.38 -19.47 2.89
C GLU A 80 -6.40 -20.40 3.63
N ASP A 81 -5.37 -20.90 2.93
CA ASP A 81 -4.31 -21.71 3.53
C ASP A 81 -3.28 -20.82 4.22
N LYS A 82 -3.24 -20.84 5.56
CA LYS A 82 -2.21 -20.17 6.35
C LYS A 82 -0.77 -20.62 6.05
N GLY A 83 -0.58 -21.76 5.37
CA GLY A 83 0.73 -22.27 4.95
C GLY A 83 1.51 -21.32 4.04
N VAL A 84 0.85 -20.34 3.39
CA VAL A 84 1.53 -19.28 2.63
C VAL A 84 2.28 -18.27 3.50
N PHE A 85 1.97 -18.18 4.80
CA PHE A 85 2.62 -17.24 5.72
C PHE A 85 3.97 -17.80 6.21
N THR A 86 4.92 -17.82 5.28
CA THR A 86 6.34 -18.12 5.50
C THR A 86 7.18 -17.10 4.73
N ASP A 87 8.45 -16.93 5.07
CA ASP A 87 9.37 -16.01 4.37
C ASP A 87 9.30 -16.19 2.83
N GLN A 88 9.39 -17.44 2.36
CA GLN A 88 9.35 -17.79 0.94
C GLN A 88 7.93 -17.69 0.35
N GLY A 89 6.88 -17.92 1.15
CA GLY A 89 5.50 -17.78 0.71
C GLY A 89 5.08 -16.32 0.53
N LEU A 90 5.66 -15.39 1.31
CA LEU A 90 5.33 -13.96 1.26
C LEU A 90 6.29 -13.13 0.38
N GLU A 91 7.53 -13.56 0.13
CA GLU A 91 8.53 -12.72 -0.58
C GLU A 91 8.11 -12.28 -1.98
N GLY A 92 7.24 -13.03 -2.66
CA GLY A 92 6.80 -12.77 -4.03
C GLY A 92 5.59 -11.84 -4.18
N TYR A 93 5.02 -11.33 -3.09
CA TYR A 93 3.85 -10.46 -3.11
C TYR A 93 4.22 -8.99 -2.86
N ASP A 94 3.68 -8.08 -3.67
CA ASP A 94 3.85 -6.63 -3.55
C ASP A 94 2.83 -6.00 -2.59
N ILE A 95 1.77 -6.74 -2.25
CA ILE A 95 0.76 -6.37 -1.26
C ILE A 95 0.11 -7.62 -0.65
N VAL A 96 -0.15 -7.58 0.66
CA VAL A 96 -0.96 -8.57 1.38
C VAL A 96 -2.29 -7.92 1.75
N ILE A 97 -3.39 -8.58 1.42
CA ILE A 97 -4.76 -8.08 1.61
C ILE A 97 -5.49 -9.05 2.54
N PHE A 98 -5.87 -8.58 3.73
CA PHE A 98 -6.78 -9.31 4.62
C PHE A 98 -8.20 -8.85 4.31
N LEU A 99 -8.98 -9.72 3.67
CA LEU A 99 -10.30 -9.42 3.14
C LEU A 99 -11.35 -10.17 3.96
N SER A 100 -12.05 -9.44 4.85
CA SER A 100 -13.10 -10.00 5.71
C SER A 100 -12.68 -11.25 6.51
N THR A 101 -11.39 -11.31 6.88
CA THR A 101 -10.85 -12.32 7.81
C THR A 101 -11.43 -12.12 9.22
N THR A 102 -11.41 -13.14 10.08
CA THR A 102 -11.87 -13.02 11.48
C THR A 102 -11.12 -13.95 12.42
N GLY A 103 -10.87 -13.53 13.67
CA GLY A 103 -10.26 -14.36 14.71
C GLY A 103 -8.78 -14.69 14.48
N GLU A 104 -8.33 -15.78 15.10
CA GLU A 104 -6.92 -16.19 15.16
C GLU A 104 -6.53 -17.07 13.95
N VAL A 105 -6.32 -16.42 12.80
CA VAL A 105 -6.12 -17.07 11.49
C VAL A 105 -4.67 -17.41 11.14
N LEU A 106 -3.70 -16.99 11.96
CA LEU A 106 -2.29 -17.34 11.85
C LEU A 106 -1.78 -17.91 13.18
N ASP A 107 -0.89 -18.90 13.12
CA ASP A 107 -0.06 -19.28 14.27
C ASP A 107 1.18 -18.39 14.40
N ASP A 108 1.96 -18.57 15.46
CA ASP A 108 3.11 -17.71 15.77
C ASP A 108 4.23 -17.76 14.71
N THR A 109 4.30 -18.82 13.90
CA THR A 109 5.23 -18.87 12.75
C THR A 109 4.70 -17.98 11.63
N GLY A 110 3.41 -18.09 11.32
CA GLY A 110 2.74 -17.22 10.35
C GLY A 110 2.79 -15.74 10.73
N LYS A 111 2.57 -15.42 12.00
CA LYS A 111 2.73 -14.05 12.54
C LYS A 111 4.16 -13.54 12.40
N THR A 112 5.15 -14.36 12.70
CA THR A 112 6.58 -14.00 12.59
C THR A 112 6.96 -13.71 11.13
N ALA A 113 6.52 -14.56 10.19
CA ALA A 113 6.73 -14.34 8.76
C ALA A 113 6.03 -13.07 8.27
N PHE A 114 4.80 -12.80 8.73
CA PHE A 114 4.06 -11.60 8.34
C PHE A 114 4.71 -10.32 8.89
N GLN A 115 5.13 -10.29 10.15
CA GLN A 115 5.86 -9.12 10.67
C GLN A 115 7.19 -8.92 9.92
N LYS A 116 7.88 -9.99 9.55
CA LYS A 116 9.10 -9.89 8.72
C LYS A 116 8.82 -9.36 7.31
N TYR A 117 7.70 -9.72 6.69
CA TYR A 117 7.25 -9.15 5.42
C TYR A 117 7.02 -7.63 5.53
N LEU A 118 6.29 -7.18 6.58
CA LEU A 118 6.05 -5.76 6.84
C LEU A 118 7.38 -5.00 7.07
N ASN A 119 8.27 -5.54 7.93
CA ASN A 119 9.59 -4.99 8.23
C ASN A 119 10.53 -4.83 7.00
N ASN A 120 10.22 -5.53 5.91
CA ASN A 120 11.00 -5.58 4.67
C ASN A 120 10.46 -4.64 3.57
N GLY A 121 9.48 -3.79 3.88
CA GLY A 121 8.84 -2.88 2.92
C GLY A 121 7.52 -3.41 2.34
N GLY A 122 7.00 -4.53 2.85
CA GLY A 122 5.76 -5.13 2.38
C GLY A 122 4.54 -4.24 2.65
N ASN A 123 3.69 -4.08 1.63
CA ASN A 123 2.45 -3.31 1.74
C ASN A 123 1.30 -4.16 2.30
N PHE A 124 0.36 -3.52 3.00
CA PHE A 124 -0.80 -4.20 3.59
C PHE A 124 -2.12 -3.45 3.36
N VAL A 125 -3.20 -4.21 3.19
CA VAL A 125 -4.58 -3.70 3.16
C VAL A 125 -5.46 -4.56 4.05
N GLY A 126 -6.19 -3.94 4.98
CA GLY A 126 -7.28 -4.58 5.71
C GLY A 126 -8.64 -4.10 5.18
N ILE A 127 -9.57 -5.01 4.94
CA ILE A 127 -10.93 -4.66 4.50
C ILE A 127 -11.95 -5.31 5.44
N HIS A 128 -12.91 -4.51 5.89
CA HIS A 128 -14.03 -4.92 6.71
C HIS A 128 -13.56 -5.60 8.02
N SER A 129 -13.99 -6.82 8.31
CA SER A 129 -13.66 -7.55 9.55
C SER A 129 -12.18 -7.92 9.76
N ALA A 130 -11.26 -7.49 8.89
CA ALA A 130 -9.83 -7.50 9.17
C ALA A 130 -9.47 -6.87 10.53
N SER A 131 -10.31 -5.99 11.07
CA SER A 131 -10.20 -5.42 12.43
C SER A 131 -10.66 -6.34 13.57
N ASP A 132 -11.37 -7.43 13.31
CA ASP A 132 -11.63 -8.55 14.25
C ASP A 132 -10.63 -9.71 14.09
N THR A 133 -9.49 -9.47 13.44
CA THR A 133 -8.48 -10.50 13.15
C THR A 133 -7.27 -10.37 14.10
N LEU A 134 -6.68 -11.51 14.50
CA LEU A 134 -5.42 -11.60 15.27
C LEU A 134 -5.37 -10.72 16.55
N ASN A 135 -6.49 -10.58 17.25
CA ASN A 135 -6.75 -9.52 18.25
C ASN A 135 -5.80 -9.42 19.47
N THR A 136 -4.91 -10.40 19.70
CA THR A 136 -3.82 -10.33 20.70
C THR A 136 -2.44 -10.00 20.12
N THR A 137 -2.32 -9.73 18.81
CA THR A 137 -1.05 -9.61 18.09
C THR A 137 -0.64 -8.14 17.92
N ALA A 138 0.16 -7.59 18.84
CA ALA A 138 0.43 -6.15 18.93
C ALA A 138 0.84 -5.48 17.61
N PHE A 139 1.76 -6.09 16.83
CA PHE A 139 2.20 -5.50 15.55
C PHE A 139 1.08 -5.40 14.52
N TYR A 140 0.16 -6.37 14.49
CA TYR A 140 -0.95 -6.40 13.54
C TYR A 140 -1.96 -5.29 13.85
N GLY A 141 -2.33 -5.13 15.13
CA GLY A 141 -3.20 -4.06 15.59
C GLY A 141 -2.64 -2.67 15.30
N ASN A 142 -1.32 -2.49 15.47
CA ASN A 142 -0.66 -1.25 15.09
C ASN A 142 -0.69 -1.03 13.57
N GLU A 143 -0.27 -2.01 12.77
CA GLU A 143 -0.19 -1.88 11.30
C GLU A 143 -1.55 -1.64 10.66
N LEU A 144 -2.59 -2.29 11.19
CA LEU A 144 -3.97 -2.06 10.80
C LEU A 144 -4.46 -0.69 11.29
N GLY A 145 -4.08 -0.27 12.50
CA GLY A 145 -4.41 1.02 13.12
C GLY A 145 -5.32 0.89 14.34
N ALA A 146 -6.36 0.05 14.27
CA ALA A 146 -7.27 -0.19 15.38
C ALA A 146 -7.99 -1.56 15.27
N TYR A 147 -8.32 -2.15 16.42
CA TYR A 147 -9.15 -3.36 16.49
C TYR A 147 -10.64 -3.03 16.62
N PHE A 148 -11.49 -3.84 16.01
CA PHE A 148 -12.95 -3.83 16.14
C PHE A 148 -13.40 -4.01 17.60
N ASP A 149 -14.49 -3.38 18.05
CA ASP A 149 -15.16 -3.64 19.34
C ASP A 149 -16.58 -4.20 19.16
N TYR A 150 -17.44 -3.47 18.45
CA TYR A 150 -18.81 -3.86 18.09
C TYR A 150 -19.34 -3.00 16.93
N HIS A 151 -20.51 -3.32 16.40
CA HIS A 151 -21.30 -2.49 15.48
C HIS A 151 -22.79 -2.57 15.85
N PRO A 152 -23.64 -1.59 15.46
CA PRO A 152 -25.10 -1.73 15.51
C PRO A 152 -25.59 -2.62 14.35
N GLU A 153 -26.91 -2.83 14.24
CA GLU A 153 -27.47 -3.59 13.11
C GLU A 153 -27.16 -2.92 11.75
N LEU A 154 -27.02 -3.74 10.71
CA LEU A 154 -26.72 -3.33 9.34
C LEU A 154 -27.86 -2.45 8.78
N GLN A 155 -27.54 -1.20 8.46
CA GLN A 155 -28.51 -0.16 8.16
C GLN A 155 -27.93 0.88 7.18
N ASN A 156 -28.74 1.87 6.79
CA ASN A 156 -28.25 2.97 5.97
C ASN A 156 -27.48 3.98 6.84
N ALA A 157 -26.37 4.52 6.33
CA ALA A 157 -25.59 5.57 6.97
C ALA A 157 -24.98 6.52 5.93
N THR A 158 -24.63 7.73 6.33
CA THR A 158 -23.90 8.70 5.50
C THR A 158 -22.43 8.71 5.90
N ILE A 159 -21.56 8.30 4.98
CA ILE A 159 -20.11 8.42 5.12
C ILE A 159 -19.69 9.79 4.61
N VAL A 160 -18.91 10.53 5.39
CA VAL A 160 -18.41 11.86 5.03
C VAL A 160 -16.93 11.79 4.67
N VAL A 161 -16.60 12.34 3.50
CA VAL A 161 -15.22 12.41 2.98
C VAL A 161 -14.46 13.55 3.67
N LEU A 162 -13.42 13.21 4.44
CA LEU A 162 -12.57 14.18 5.14
C LEU A 162 -11.43 14.72 4.25
N ASP A 163 -10.96 13.89 3.33
CA ASP A 163 -9.95 14.22 2.33
C ASP A 163 -10.38 13.61 0.98
N ALA A 164 -10.55 14.45 -0.04
CA ALA A 164 -10.91 14.06 -1.41
C ALA A 164 -9.71 14.10 -2.39
N SER A 165 -8.48 14.21 -1.88
CA SER A 165 -7.24 14.16 -2.66
C SER A 165 -6.55 12.79 -2.65
N HIS A 166 -7.00 11.88 -1.78
CA HIS A 166 -6.51 10.50 -1.72
C HIS A 166 -7.16 9.64 -2.83
N PRO A 167 -6.43 8.73 -3.52
CA PRO A 167 -6.99 7.95 -4.62
C PRO A 167 -8.20 7.07 -4.27
N SER A 168 -8.36 6.69 -3.00
CA SER A 168 -9.55 5.97 -2.51
C SER A 168 -10.79 6.86 -2.25
N THR A 169 -10.70 8.17 -2.45
CA THR A 169 -11.78 9.11 -2.10
C THR A 169 -12.02 10.20 -3.16
N GLU A 170 -11.08 10.43 -4.09
CA GLU A 170 -11.21 11.41 -5.20
C GLU A 170 -12.46 11.25 -6.08
N ASN A 171 -13.04 10.04 -6.15
CA ASN A 171 -14.23 9.72 -6.95
C ASN A 171 -15.51 9.56 -6.10
N LEU A 172 -15.45 9.79 -4.78
CA LEU A 172 -16.60 9.72 -3.88
C LEU A 172 -17.33 11.07 -3.77
N PRO A 173 -18.66 11.09 -3.61
CA PRO A 173 -19.37 12.29 -3.19
C PRO A 173 -18.99 12.65 -1.75
N THR A 174 -19.01 13.95 -1.41
CA THR A 174 -18.67 14.43 -0.06
C THR A 174 -19.49 13.77 1.04
N ASP A 175 -20.80 13.61 0.78
CA ASP A 175 -21.74 12.83 1.57
C ASP A 175 -22.08 11.56 0.77
N TRP A 176 -21.55 10.41 1.17
CA TRP A 176 -21.69 9.12 0.50
C TRP A 176 -22.68 8.23 1.27
N PRO A 177 -23.92 8.05 0.78
CA PRO A 177 -24.88 7.15 1.40
C PRO A 177 -24.49 5.69 1.13
N VAL A 178 -24.32 4.91 2.19
CA VAL A 178 -24.03 3.48 2.15
C VAL A 178 -25.08 2.69 2.92
N ARG A 179 -25.10 1.37 2.74
CA ARG A 179 -25.81 0.42 3.61
C ARG A 179 -24.82 -0.64 4.08
N ASP A 180 -24.42 -0.55 5.35
CA ASP A 180 -23.38 -1.41 5.94
C ASP A 180 -23.53 -1.41 7.48
N GLU A 181 -22.59 -2.03 8.19
CA GLU A 181 -22.53 -2.04 9.65
C GLU A 181 -21.43 -1.10 10.17
N MET A 182 -21.80 -0.10 10.98
CA MET A 182 -20.88 0.97 11.40
C MET A 182 -19.98 0.51 12.55
N TYR A 183 -18.75 0.10 12.22
CA TYR A 183 -17.80 -0.47 13.17
C TYR A 183 -17.27 0.55 14.16
N ASN A 184 -17.44 0.24 15.45
CA ASN A 184 -16.75 0.90 16.55
C ASN A 184 -15.44 0.16 16.90
N PHE A 185 -14.46 0.90 17.44
CA PHE A 185 -13.09 0.43 17.63
C PHE A 185 -12.59 0.54 19.07
N LYS A 186 -11.65 -0.36 19.42
CA LYS A 186 -11.00 -0.44 20.73
C LYS A 186 -9.97 0.67 20.99
N SER A 187 -9.62 1.46 19.97
CA SER A 187 -8.64 2.54 20.02
C SER A 187 -8.81 3.50 18.83
N ASP A 188 -8.40 4.76 19.00
CA ASP A 188 -8.27 5.71 17.88
C ASP A 188 -7.09 5.32 16.98
N PRO A 189 -7.28 5.05 15.67
CA PRO A 189 -6.18 4.74 14.76
C PRO A 189 -5.18 5.90 14.61
N ARG A 190 -5.60 7.13 14.89
CA ARG A 190 -4.70 8.31 14.94
C ARG A 190 -3.68 8.21 16.07
N SER A 191 -3.93 7.40 17.10
CA SER A 191 -3.00 7.19 18.22
C SER A 191 -1.70 6.48 17.82
N VAL A 192 -1.74 5.69 16.74
CA VAL A 192 -0.54 5.14 16.08
C VAL A 192 -0.10 5.97 14.87
N GLY A 193 -0.68 7.17 14.65
CA GLY A 193 -0.31 8.06 13.55
C GLY A 193 -0.95 7.73 12.20
N ALA A 194 -2.05 6.97 12.16
CA ALA A 194 -2.84 6.79 10.94
C ALA A 194 -3.62 8.07 10.57
N ILE A 195 -3.79 8.30 9.27
CA ILE A 195 -4.54 9.44 8.72
C ILE A 195 -5.93 8.96 8.30
N VAL A 196 -6.96 9.43 9.00
CA VAL A 196 -8.37 9.08 8.76
C VAL A 196 -8.94 9.96 7.66
N ILE A 197 -9.49 9.33 6.62
CA ILE A 197 -9.97 9.98 5.38
C ILE A 197 -11.48 9.84 5.16
N LEU A 198 -12.12 8.85 5.79
CA LEU A 198 -13.59 8.73 5.85
C LEU A 198 -14.04 8.68 7.32
N THR A 199 -15.14 9.36 7.62
CA THR A 199 -15.91 9.25 8.87
C THR A 199 -17.36 8.88 8.56
N VAL A 200 -18.14 8.47 9.55
CA VAL A 200 -19.61 8.44 9.44
C VAL A 200 -20.23 9.66 10.13
N ASP A 201 -21.37 10.14 9.62
CA ASP A 201 -22.28 11.04 10.34
C ASP A 201 -23.13 10.22 11.33
N GLU A 202 -22.85 10.34 12.62
CA GLU A 202 -23.59 9.63 13.69
C GLU A 202 -25.05 10.08 13.87
N SER A 203 -25.51 11.12 13.16
CA SER A 203 -26.93 11.47 13.10
C SER A 203 -27.70 10.77 11.98
N SER A 204 -27.00 10.09 11.07
CA SER A 204 -27.59 9.40 9.91
C SER A 204 -28.07 7.96 10.18
N TYR A 205 -27.64 7.34 11.28
CA TYR A 205 -27.93 5.96 11.66
C TYR A 205 -28.24 5.84 13.17
N THR A 206 -28.66 4.66 13.63
CA THR A 206 -28.95 4.38 15.04
C THR A 206 -27.93 3.43 15.63
N ASP A 207 -27.29 3.86 16.73
CA ASP A 207 -26.46 3.04 17.61
C ASP A 207 -27.02 3.11 19.04
N ASP A 208 -27.56 2.00 19.56
CA ASP A 208 -27.98 1.85 20.95
C ASP A 208 -26.91 1.12 21.81
N GLY A 209 -25.75 0.84 21.21
CA GLY A 209 -24.63 0.19 21.84
C GLY A 209 -23.94 1.06 22.90
N THR A 210 -23.34 0.39 23.89
CA THR A 210 -22.53 1.06 24.91
C THR A 210 -21.09 1.17 24.42
N ARG A 211 -20.67 2.36 23.96
CA ARG A 211 -19.26 2.65 23.62
C ARG A 211 -18.35 2.37 24.85
N ARG A 212 -17.48 1.36 24.74
CA ARG A 212 -16.57 0.92 25.83
C ARG A 212 -15.17 1.54 25.75
N PHE A 213 -14.77 1.93 24.55
CA PHE A 213 -13.43 2.44 24.23
C PHE A 213 -13.53 3.81 23.57
N ASN A 214 -12.39 4.51 23.47
CA ASN A 214 -12.28 5.77 22.76
C ASN A 214 -11.62 5.53 21.39
N GLN A 215 -12.41 5.62 20.32
CA GLN A 215 -11.97 5.55 18.92
C GLN A 215 -11.57 6.90 18.31
N GLY A 216 -11.59 7.97 19.12
CA GLY A 216 -11.35 9.33 18.68
C GLY A 216 -12.51 9.89 17.84
N GLU A 217 -12.40 11.18 17.54
CA GLU A 217 -13.37 11.91 16.73
C GLU A 217 -12.68 12.62 15.56
N PRO A 218 -13.33 12.73 14.39
CA PRO A 218 -14.64 12.15 14.06
C PRO A 218 -14.58 10.62 13.86
N HIS A 219 -15.68 9.90 14.11
CA HIS A 219 -15.79 8.42 14.04
C HIS A 219 -15.07 7.79 12.82
N PRO A 220 -13.93 7.10 12.99
CA PRO A 220 -13.10 6.67 11.87
C PRO A 220 -13.70 5.48 11.09
N ILE A 221 -13.83 5.60 9.76
CA ILE A 221 -14.35 4.54 8.88
C ILE A 221 -13.26 3.98 7.95
N ALA A 222 -12.43 4.85 7.37
CA ALA A 222 -11.29 4.45 6.55
C ALA A 222 -10.08 5.36 6.79
N TRP A 223 -8.89 4.78 6.72
CA TRP A 223 -7.63 5.44 7.04
C TRP A 223 -6.41 4.78 6.38
N TYR A 224 -5.28 5.47 6.42
CA TYR A 224 -4.01 4.96 5.90
C TYR A 224 -2.81 5.25 6.81
N GLN A 225 -1.69 4.55 6.58
CA GLN A 225 -0.40 4.74 7.21
C GLN A 225 0.72 4.73 6.16
N GLU A 226 1.65 5.68 6.24
CA GLU A 226 2.87 5.70 5.41
C GLU A 226 4.13 5.24 6.15
N HIS A 227 4.03 5.00 7.46
CA HIS A 227 5.18 4.72 8.32
C HIS A 227 5.15 3.32 8.96
N GLY A 228 4.08 2.55 8.72
CA GLY A 228 3.83 1.19 9.21
C GLY A 228 4.02 1.01 10.72
N ALA A 229 3.01 1.30 11.54
CA ALA A 229 3.15 1.25 12.99
C ALA A 229 3.42 -0.15 13.59
N GLY A 230 3.25 -1.23 12.81
CA GLY A 230 3.65 -2.60 13.18
C GLY A 230 5.11 -2.93 12.90
N VAL A 231 5.80 -2.08 12.13
CA VAL A 231 7.19 -2.26 11.72
C VAL A 231 8.16 -1.99 12.87
N VAL A 232 9.16 -2.85 13.01
CA VAL A 232 10.20 -2.71 14.04
C VAL A 232 11.13 -1.53 13.74
N SER A 233 11.69 -0.90 14.78
CA SER A 233 12.65 0.18 14.62
C SER A 233 13.86 -0.27 13.78
N GLY A 234 14.13 0.45 12.68
CA GLY A 234 15.16 0.11 11.70
C GLY A 234 14.69 -0.80 10.55
N GLY A 235 13.43 -1.24 10.53
CA GLY A 235 12.80 -1.84 9.36
C GLY A 235 12.51 -0.82 8.26
N THR A 236 12.19 -1.30 7.06
CA THR A 236 11.59 -0.49 6.01
C THR A 236 10.08 -0.68 6.06
N ALA A 237 9.31 0.38 6.28
CA ALA A 237 7.86 0.29 6.24
C ALA A 237 7.34 0.43 4.80
N GLY A 238 6.39 -0.43 4.42
CA GLY A 238 5.52 -0.18 3.27
C GLY A 238 4.38 0.79 3.65
N ARG A 239 3.38 0.90 2.78
CA ARG A 239 2.12 1.57 3.11
C ARG A 239 1.09 0.57 3.63
N SER A 240 0.18 1.08 4.47
CA SER A 240 -1.00 0.36 4.94
C SER A 240 -2.28 1.16 4.73
N PHE A 241 -3.38 0.51 4.33
CA PHE A 241 -4.70 1.12 4.15
C PHE A 241 -5.80 0.24 4.76
N TYR A 242 -6.82 0.86 5.34
CA TYR A 242 -7.96 0.17 5.93
C TYR A 242 -9.28 0.87 5.61
N THR A 243 -10.34 0.07 5.44
CA THR A 243 -11.74 0.52 5.47
C THR A 243 -12.61 -0.50 6.20
N SER A 244 -13.56 -0.05 7.01
CA SER A 244 -14.51 -0.91 7.72
C SER A 244 -15.68 -1.40 6.86
N LEU A 245 -15.91 -0.77 5.72
CA LEU A 245 -17.01 -1.08 4.81
C LEU A 245 -16.73 -2.36 4.01
N GLY A 246 -17.80 -3.08 3.61
CA GLY A 246 -17.71 -4.23 2.71
C GLY A 246 -18.57 -5.46 3.08
N HIS A 247 -19.53 -5.35 4.01
CA HIS A 247 -20.30 -6.49 4.49
C HIS A 247 -21.15 -7.15 3.39
N LEU A 248 -21.90 -6.32 2.63
CA LEU A 248 -22.88 -6.79 1.65
C LEU A 248 -22.23 -7.28 0.36
N ASN A 249 -22.89 -8.19 -0.36
CA ASN A 249 -22.53 -8.52 -1.73
C ASN A 249 -22.69 -7.30 -2.64
N GLU A 250 -23.77 -6.56 -2.43
CA GLU A 250 -24.15 -5.35 -3.14
C GLU A 250 -23.06 -4.27 -3.09
N SER A 251 -22.27 -4.18 -2.02
CA SER A 251 -21.12 -3.26 -1.94
C SER A 251 -20.07 -3.58 -3.01
N TRP A 252 -19.80 -4.86 -3.28
CA TRP A 252 -18.80 -5.29 -4.27
C TRP A 252 -19.30 -5.22 -5.72
N GLU A 253 -20.59 -4.95 -5.91
CA GLU A 253 -21.23 -4.65 -7.20
C GLU A 253 -21.33 -3.13 -7.46
N ASP A 254 -21.21 -2.28 -6.43
CA ASP A 254 -21.23 -0.82 -6.55
C ASP A 254 -19.90 -0.22 -7.01
N GLU A 255 -19.93 0.68 -8.00
CA GLU A 255 -18.71 1.28 -8.55
C GLU A 255 -18.12 2.39 -7.66
N LEU A 256 -18.87 3.04 -6.76
CA LEU A 256 -18.27 4.00 -5.81
C LEU A 256 -17.44 3.25 -4.76
N PHE A 257 -17.99 2.18 -4.20
CA PHE A 257 -17.26 1.29 -3.31
C PHE A 257 -16.06 0.63 -4.00
N MET A 258 -16.23 0.13 -5.23
CA MET A 258 -15.10 -0.46 -5.96
C MET A 258 -14.03 0.56 -6.35
N ASN A 259 -14.39 1.81 -6.65
CA ASN A 259 -13.42 2.91 -6.80
C ASN A 259 -12.66 3.17 -5.48
N HIS A 260 -13.36 3.18 -4.34
CA HIS A 260 -12.73 3.32 -3.01
C HIS A 260 -11.71 2.22 -2.74
N ILE A 261 -12.09 0.95 -2.93
CA ILE A 261 -11.20 -0.21 -2.71
C ILE A 261 -10.00 -0.21 -3.68
N MET A 262 -10.25 -0.02 -4.98
CA MET A 262 -9.17 -0.07 -5.99
C MET A 262 -8.22 1.13 -5.85
N GLY A 263 -8.73 2.32 -5.54
CA GLY A 263 -7.92 3.51 -5.25
C GLY A 263 -7.08 3.36 -3.98
N GLY A 264 -7.61 2.72 -2.94
CA GLY A 264 -6.86 2.35 -1.74
C GLY A 264 -5.67 1.44 -2.08
N ILE A 265 -5.94 0.30 -2.72
CA ILE A 265 -4.92 -0.66 -3.16
C ILE A 265 -3.86 -0.01 -4.06
N GLN A 266 -4.28 0.85 -5.00
CA GLN A 266 -3.38 1.61 -5.88
C GLN A 266 -2.43 2.52 -5.10
N TRP A 267 -2.96 3.29 -4.15
CA TRP A 267 -2.14 4.18 -3.32
C TRP A 267 -1.16 3.39 -2.44
N THR A 268 -1.59 2.25 -1.87
CA THR A 268 -0.72 1.41 -1.04
C THR A 268 0.44 0.83 -1.86
N LEU A 269 0.17 0.30 -3.07
CA LEU A 269 1.21 -0.22 -3.96
C LEU A 269 2.30 0.82 -4.31
N GLN A 270 1.93 2.10 -4.41
CA GLN A 270 2.84 3.20 -4.76
C GLN A 270 3.86 3.58 -3.67
N ALA A 271 3.98 2.82 -2.58
CA ALA A 271 4.97 3.02 -1.52
C ALA A 271 6.44 3.02 -2.00
N ASN A 272 6.74 2.43 -3.17
CA ASN A 272 8.10 2.29 -3.73
C ASN A 272 9.05 1.42 -2.88
N THR A 273 8.47 0.53 -2.07
CA THR A 273 9.15 -0.36 -1.11
C THR A 273 9.14 -1.83 -1.52
N THR A 274 8.45 -2.17 -2.62
CA THR A 274 8.34 -3.53 -3.16
C THR A 274 8.86 -3.64 -4.59
N ARG A 275 9.22 -4.86 -5.02
CA ARG A 275 9.98 -5.07 -6.26
C ARG A 275 9.26 -4.69 -7.56
N ALA A 276 7.93 -4.58 -7.57
CA ALA A 276 7.19 -4.02 -8.71
C ALA A 276 7.53 -2.54 -9.01
N PHE A 277 7.98 -1.77 -8.01
CA PHE A 277 8.32 -0.35 -8.13
C PHE A 277 9.82 -0.06 -7.88
N ASN A 278 10.45 -0.85 -7.01
CA ASN A 278 11.84 -0.69 -6.61
C ASN A 278 12.57 -2.04 -6.69
N SER A 279 13.36 -2.26 -7.75
CA SER A 279 14.06 -3.53 -7.99
C SER A 279 15.08 -3.94 -6.93
N SER A 280 15.43 -3.05 -5.99
CA SER A 280 16.31 -3.33 -4.85
C SER A 280 15.54 -3.70 -3.56
N ALA A 281 14.21 -3.74 -3.61
CA ALA A 281 13.35 -4.10 -2.49
C ALA A 281 13.49 -5.57 -2.06
N LEU A 282 13.25 -5.81 -0.77
CA LEU A 282 13.40 -7.14 -0.17
C LEU A 282 12.20 -8.07 -0.47
N VAL A 283 11.01 -7.53 -0.69
CA VAL A 283 9.77 -8.27 -1.01
C VAL A 283 9.05 -7.68 -2.24
N GLY A 284 8.18 -8.46 -2.88
CA GLY A 284 7.46 -8.09 -4.10
C GLY A 284 7.84 -8.94 -5.31
N ASN A 285 7.03 -8.89 -6.38
CA ASN A 285 7.31 -9.61 -7.61
C ASN A 285 8.49 -8.97 -8.37
N GLY A 286 9.70 -9.36 -8.00
CA GLY A 286 10.92 -8.93 -8.66
C GLY A 286 11.13 -9.68 -9.97
N GLY A 287 10.99 -8.94 -11.08
CA GLY A 287 11.14 -9.51 -12.41
C GLY A 287 12.47 -10.22 -12.61
N ALA A 288 12.41 -11.35 -13.31
CA ALA A 288 13.29 -12.47 -13.02
C ALA A 288 14.79 -12.21 -13.28
N SER A 289 15.55 -11.86 -12.22
CA SER A 289 17.02 -11.80 -12.22
C SER A 289 17.64 -13.21 -12.28
N SER A 290 17.40 -13.92 -13.39
CA SER A 290 17.69 -15.35 -13.55
C SER A 290 18.23 -15.72 -14.93
N SER A 291 19.30 -15.05 -15.37
CA SER A 291 20.18 -15.58 -16.43
C SER A 291 21.58 -15.94 -15.94
N ALA A 292 21.73 -16.24 -14.65
CA ALA A 292 22.90 -16.92 -14.08
C ALA A 292 22.90 -18.39 -14.52
N SER A 293 23.23 -18.63 -15.80
CA SER A 293 23.20 -19.94 -16.45
C SER A 293 24.31 -20.83 -15.89
N ALA A 294 24.03 -21.52 -14.77
CA ALA A 294 24.93 -22.48 -14.15
C ALA A 294 25.12 -23.71 -15.05
N SER A 295 26.11 -23.64 -15.94
CA SER A 295 26.49 -24.70 -16.88
C SER A 295 27.15 -25.89 -16.16
N VAL A 296 26.32 -26.74 -15.55
CA VAL A 296 26.76 -28.01 -14.94
C VAL A 296 27.29 -28.94 -16.03
N SER A 297 28.60 -28.89 -16.22
CA SER A 297 29.36 -29.71 -17.16
C SER A 297 29.50 -31.13 -16.61
N GLN A 298 28.48 -31.97 -16.87
CA GLN A 298 28.56 -33.40 -16.55
C GLN A 298 29.65 -34.08 -17.37
N SER A 299 30.76 -34.45 -16.71
CA SER A 299 31.70 -35.45 -17.22
C SER A 299 31.44 -36.77 -16.48
N PRO A 300 31.27 -37.91 -17.18
CA PRO A 300 31.02 -39.18 -16.54
C PRO A 300 32.31 -39.80 -15.98
N SER A 301 32.28 -40.24 -14.72
CA SER A 301 33.24 -41.19 -14.17
C SER A 301 32.48 -42.32 -13.48
N SER A 302 33.07 -43.52 -13.46
CA SER A 302 32.36 -44.76 -13.13
C SER A 302 33.09 -45.58 -12.08
N THR A 303 32.34 -46.42 -11.37
CA THR A 303 32.80 -47.39 -10.35
C THR A 303 33.38 -46.74 -9.07
N SER A 304 33.41 -47.38 -7.89
CA SER A 304 33.04 -48.77 -7.54
C SER A 304 32.40 -48.82 -6.13
N SER A 305 31.70 -49.92 -5.82
CA SER A 305 31.10 -50.18 -4.51
C SER A 305 32.07 -50.90 -3.56
N ILE A 306 32.24 -50.42 -2.33
CA ILE A 306 32.78 -51.18 -1.19
C ILE A 306 31.92 -50.94 0.06
N SER A 307 31.63 -52.00 0.80
CA SER A 307 30.90 -52.01 2.07
C SER A 307 31.82 -51.80 3.28
N GLY A 308 31.37 -51.04 4.29
CA GLY A 308 32.05 -50.91 5.59
C GLY A 308 31.06 -50.70 6.74
N THR A 309 31.30 -51.31 7.89
CA THR A 309 30.34 -51.42 9.01
C THR A 309 30.76 -50.64 10.25
N ALA A 310 29.78 -49.95 10.87
CA ALA A 310 29.59 -49.70 12.31
C ALA A 310 30.76 -49.23 13.21
N SER A 311 30.54 -48.19 14.02
CA SER A 311 30.63 -48.26 15.50
C SER A 311 30.32 -46.91 16.17
N ALA A 312 29.68 -47.00 17.33
CA ALA A 312 29.16 -45.95 18.21
C ALA A 312 30.18 -45.02 18.91
N SER A 313 29.62 -44.00 19.59
CA SER A 313 30.19 -43.27 20.74
C SER A 313 31.28 -42.21 20.43
N SER A 314 31.51 -41.18 21.24
CA SER A 314 30.98 -40.83 22.59
C SER A 314 30.84 -39.31 22.81
N SER A 315 30.17 -38.94 23.90
CA SER A 315 29.94 -37.57 24.39
C SER A 315 31.20 -36.68 24.54
N ALA A 316 31.02 -35.37 24.37
CA ALA A 316 31.88 -34.35 24.99
C ALA A 316 31.01 -33.17 25.49
N VAL A 317 31.12 -32.83 26.77
CA VAL A 317 30.50 -31.63 27.35
C VAL A 317 31.54 -30.52 27.39
N VAL A 318 31.23 -29.36 26.82
CA VAL A 318 31.99 -28.13 27.02
C VAL A 318 31.06 -27.06 27.54
N ARG A 319 31.26 -26.65 28.80
CA ARG A 319 30.81 -25.35 29.30
C ARG A 319 32.02 -24.46 29.40
N PHE A 320 31.98 -23.32 28.73
CA PHE A 320 32.67 -22.12 29.19
C PHE A 320 31.65 -21.00 29.26
N ALA A 321 31.69 -20.26 30.35
CA ALA A 321 30.98 -19.00 30.50
C ALA A 321 32.05 -17.91 30.53
N GLU A 322 31.83 -16.82 29.81
CA GLU A 322 32.59 -15.60 30.06
C GLU A 322 31.71 -14.38 29.81
N THR A 323 31.87 -13.38 30.68
CA THR A 323 31.08 -12.15 30.69
C THR A 323 31.66 -11.13 29.72
N SER A 324 30.81 -10.32 29.08
CA SER A 324 31.24 -9.11 28.38
C SER A 324 30.37 -7.93 28.77
N SER A 325 31.00 -6.91 29.34
CA SER A 325 30.38 -5.67 29.80
C SER A 325 30.14 -4.71 28.63
N ILE A 326 28.92 -4.18 28.50
CA ILE A 326 28.60 -3.15 27.50
C ILE A 326 29.04 -1.78 28.02
N THR A 327 30.02 -1.15 27.38
CA THR A 327 30.37 0.26 27.60
C THR A 327 29.50 1.18 26.74
N PHE A 328 28.67 2.01 27.36
CA PHE A 328 28.01 3.11 26.65
C PHE A 328 29.03 4.18 26.25
N THR A 329 28.95 4.65 25.01
CA THR A 329 29.61 5.89 24.55
C THR A 329 28.55 6.81 23.98
N ALA A 330 28.22 7.88 24.72
CA ALA A 330 27.27 8.87 24.27
C ALA A 330 27.92 9.79 23.22
N VAL A 331 27.23 10.03 22.11
CA VAL A 331 27.61 11.00 21.08
C VAL A 331 26.57 12.11 21.06
N LEU A 332 26.99 13.34 21.37
CA LEU A 332 26.13 14.52 21.22
C LEU A 332 26.06 14.90 19.74
N GLY A 333 24.87 14.81 19.15
CA GLY A 333 24.56 15.43 17.86
C GLY A 333 24.18 16.91 18.03
N VAL A 334 24.80 17.79 17.25
CA VAL A 334 24.50 19.24 17.29
C VAL A 334 23.30 19.56 16.41
N ILE A 335 22.30 20.24 16.97
CA ILE A 335 21.17 20.79 16.20
C ILE A 335 21.64 22.06 15.46
N ILE A 336 21.55 22.05 14.13
CA ILE A 336 21.74 23.23 13.29
C ILE A 336 20.38 23.67 12.76
N SER A 337 19.78 24.68 13.40
CA SER A 337 18.51 25.25 12.96
C SER A 337 18.71 26.14 11.74
N ILE A 338 18.25 25.70 10.56
CA ILE A 338 18.20 26.53 9.35
C ILE A 338 16.94 27.40 9.39
N VAL A 339 17.12 28.70 9.65
CA VAL A 339 16.05 29.69 9.57
C VAL A 339 15.88 30.14 8.11
N VAL A 340 14.79 29.74 7.46
CA VAL A 340 14.43 30.21 6.12
C VAL A 340 13.63 31.50 6.24
N ILE A 341 14.23 32.63 5.86
CA ILE A 341 13.55 33.92 5.78
C ILE A 341 13.01 34.11 4.36
N TRP A 342 11.69 34.22 4.22
CA TRP A 342 11.05 34.62 2.96
C TRP A 342 11.14 36.14 2.76
N PRO A 343 11.45 36.63 1.55
CA PRO A 343 11.30 38.04 1.22
C PRO A 343 9.81 38.37 0.98
N ALA A 344 9.31 39.44 1.60
CA ALA A 344 8.00 39.98 1.27
C ALA A 344 8.06 40.81 -0.02
N THR A 345 7.02 40.73 -0.85
CA THR A 345 6.86 41.56 -2.06
C THR A 345 5.50 42.25 -2.08
N LEU A 346 5.53 43.57 -1.93
CA LEU A 346 4.44 44.55 -2.14
C LEU A 346 3.17 44.33 -1.29
#